data_AF-A0A9E1T5L9-F1
#
_entry.id   AF-A0A9E1T5L9-F1
#
_cell.length_a   1.000
_cell.length_b   1.000
_cell.length_c   1.000
_cell.angle_alpha   90.00
_cell.angle_beta   90.00
_cell.angle_gamma   90.00
#
_symmetry.space_group_name_H-M   'P 1'
#
loop_
_entity.id
_entity.type
_entity.pdbx_description
1 polymer ?
#
loop_
_entity_poly.entity_id
_entity_poly.type
_entity_poly.pdbx_seq_one_letter_code
_entity_poly.pdbx_strand_id
1 'polypeptide(L)' 'MKDDRNSPFRDAYSDRQSAAGVPDTPQTRSPAYTLAFADNEFMCRDELRPVRLQL' A
#
# COMPACT_ATOMS: atom_id res chain seq x y z
N MET A 1 15.82 -4.23 -12.12
CA MET A 1 16.49 -3.08 -11.48
C MET A 1 16.14 -3.18 -10.01
N LYS A 2 17.07 -3.58 -9.13
CA LYS A 2 16.82 -3.59 -7.69
C LYS A 2 16.90 -2.14 -7.26
N ASP A 3 15.79 -1.65 -6.74
CA ASP A 3 15.68 -0.29 -6.27
C ASP A 3 16.42 -0.21 -4.93
N ASP A 4 17.72 0.11 -4.97
CA ASP A 4 18.57 0.35 -3.80
C ASP A 4 18.20 1.67 -3.09
N ARG A 5 16.90 1.99 -3.03
CA ARG A 5 16.38 3.06 -2.20
C ARG A 5 16.45 2.56 -0.77
N ASN A 6 17.46 3.01 -0.04
CA ASN A 6 17.57 2.85 1.41
C ASN A 6 16.46 3.69 2.10
N SER A 7 15.20 3.32 1.86
CA SER A 7 14.02 3.95 2.41
C SER A 7 13.77 3.35 3.79
N PRO A 8 13.62 4.17 4.85
CA PRO A 8 13.22 3.67 6.15
C PRO A 8 11.78 3.10 6.13
N PHE A 9 11.02 3.40 5.08
CA PHE A 9 9.64 2.94 4.89
C PHE A 9 9.56 1.75 3.94
N ARG A 10 8.65 0.83 4.26
CA ARG A 10 8.35 -0.37 3.48
C ARG A 10 7.80 -0.01 2.09
N ASP A 11 8.06 -0.87 1.11
CA ASP A 11 7.55 -0.68 -0.24
C ASP A 11 6.07 -1.13 -0.37
N ALA A 12 5.35 -0.48 -1.29
CA ALA A 12 3.92 -0.71 -1.48
C ALA A 12 3.58 -2.14 -1.97
N TYR A 13 4.50 -2.82 -2.65
CA TYR A 13 4.27 -4.18 -3.12
C TYR A 13 4.32 -5.19 -1.96
N SER A 14 5.24 -5.00 -1.01
CA SER A 14 5.33 -5.78 0.22
C SER A 14 4.09 -5.61 1.10
N ASP A 15 3.57 -4.39 1.23
CA ASP A 15 2.33 -4.13 1.97
C ASP A 15 1.13 -4.81 1.33
N ARG A 16 1.01 -4.76 0.00
CA ARG A 16 -0.02 -5.49 -0.74
C ARG A 16 0.07 -7.00 -0.53
N GLN A 17 1.28 -7.55 -0.62
CA GLN A 17 1.48 -9.00 -0.41
C GLN A 17 1.07 -9.40 1.01
N SER A 18 1.36 -8.55 2.00
CA SER A 18 0.94 -8.77 3.38
C SER A 18 -0.58 -8.70 3.52
N ALA A 19 -1.23 -7.70 2.92
CA ALA A 19 -2.68 -7.49 2.93
C ALA A 19 -3.46 -8.69 2.35
N ALA A 20 -2.91 -9.36 1.34
CA ALA A 20 -3.52 -10.56 0.74
C ALA A 20 -3.64 -11.75 1.73
N GLY A 21 -2.85 -11.77 2.81
CA GLY A 21 -2.91 -12.78 3.86
C GLY A 21 -3.73 -12.38 5.08
N VAL A 22 -4.28 -11.16 5.12
CA VAL A 22 -5.03 -10.68 6.28
C VAL A 22 -6.46 -11.26 6.26
N PRO A 23 -6.97 -11.79 7.39
CA PRO A 23 -8.34 -12.29 7.47
C PRO A 23 -9.37 -11.23 7.13
N ASP A 24 -10.48 -11.66 6.56
CA ASP A 24 -11.59 -10.77 6.23
C ASP A 24 -12.33 -10.33 7.50
N THR A 25 -12.23 -9.03 7.81
CA THR A 25 -12.80 -8.39 8.99
C THR A 25 -13.51 -7.09 8.58
N PRO A 26 -14.41 -6.53 9.40
CA PRO A 26 -14.99 -5.21 9.12
C PRO A 26 -13.95 -4.11 8.86
N GLN A 27 -12.79 -4.19 9.51
CA GLN A 27 -11.68 -3.26 9.36
C GLN A 27 -11.03 -3.38 7.97
N THR A 28 -10.76 -4.60 7.52
CA THR A 28 -10.13 -4.87 6.20
C THR A 28 -11.06 -4.58 5.03
N ARG A 29 -12.38 -4.59 5.26
CA ARG A 29 -13.38 -4.18 4.28
C ARG A 29 -13.56 -2.66 4.17
N SER A 30 -12.94 -1.88 5.07
CA SER A 30 -13.12 -0.43 5.04
C SER A 30 -12.49 0.21 3.79
N PRO A 31 -13.09 1.27 3.24
CA PRO A 31 -12.50 2.00 2.10
C PRO A 31 -11.10 2.55 2.42
N ALA A 32 -10.89 3.02 3.65
CA ALA A 32 -9.59 3.51 4.10
C ALA A 32 -8.51 2.41 4.11
N TYR A 33 -8.86 1.19 4.55
CA TYR A 33 -7.93 0.06 4.48
C TYR A 33 -7.56 -0.28 3.04
N THR A 34 -8.54 -0.21 2.12
CA THR A 34 -8.31 -0.48 0.70
C THR A 34 -7.30 0.51 0.12
N LEU A 35 -7.51 1.81 0.33
CA LEU A 35 -6.59 2.85 -0.13
C LEU A 35 -5.17 2.70 0.45
N ALA A 36 -5.06 2.32 1.73
CA ALA A 36 -3.78 2.21 2.41
C ALA A 36 -2.99 0.93 2.05
N PHE A 37 -3.65 -0.18 1.71
CA PHE A 37 -2.98 -1.49 1.63
C PHE A 37 -3.37 -2.38 0.45
N ALA A 38 -4.51 -2.17 -0.20
CA ALA A 38 -5.04 -3.12 -1.19
C ALA A 38 -5.31 -2.52 -2.59
N ASP A 39 -5.33 -1.20 -2.74
CA ASP A 39 -5.58 -0.52 -4.00
C ASP A 39 -4.30 -0.45 -4.86
N ASN A 40 -4.19 -1.31 -5.86
CA ASN A 40 -3.03 -1.33 -6.76
C ASN A 40 -2.87 -0.03 -7.56
N GLU A 41 -3.98 0.56 -8.01
CA GLU A 41 -3.94 1.76 -8.84
C GLU A 41 -3.49 2.97 -8.04
N PHE A 42 -3.80 2.99 -6.75
CA PHE A 42 -3.36 4.04 -5.85
C PHE A 42 -1.96 3.80 -5.26
N MET A 43 -1.67 2.58 -4.80
CA MET A 43 -0.45 2.21 -4.06
C MET A 43 0.76 1.89 -4.91
N CYS A 44 0.59 1.47 -6.17
CA CYS A 44 1.72 1.07 -7.02
C CYS A 44 2.11 2.13 -8.07
N ARG A 45 1.35 3.22 -8.21
CA ARG A 45 1.66 4.33 -9.14
C ARG A 45 2.63 5.33 -8.54
N ASP A 46 3.78 5.53 -9.15
CA ASP A 46 4.83 6.38 -8.60
C ASP A 46 4.41 7.86 -8.49
N GLU A 47 3.56 8.31 -9.40
CA GLU A 47 3.02 9.67 -9.48
C GLU A 47 2.12 10.01 -8.30
N LEU A 48 1.48 9.01 -7.71
CA LEU A 48 0.56 9.18 -6.57
C LEU A 48 1.28 9.11 -5.23
N ARG A 49 2.58 8.80 -5.21
CA ARG A 49 3.38 8.71 -3.97
C ARG A 49 3.28 9.97 -3.08
N PRO A 50 3.30 11.22 -3.61
CA PRO A 50 3.13 12.42 -2.78
C PRO A 50 1.73 12.54 -2.15
N VAL A 51 0.70 12.05 -2.84
CA VAL A 51 -0.71 12.14 -2.41
C VAL A 51 -1.01 11.15 -1.27
N ARG A 52 -0.31 10.02 -1.22
CA ARG A 52 -0.45 9.01 -0.15
C ARG A 52 -0.21 9.56 1.25
N LEU A 53 0.57 10.64 1.39
CA LEU A 53 0.87 11.27 2.69
C LEU A 53 -0.25 12.22 3.17
N GLN A 54 -1.23 12.52 2.33
CA GLN A 54 -2.29 13.49 2.61
C GLN A 54 -3.63 12.86 2.98
N LEU A 55 -3.75 11.53 2.94
CA LEU A 55 -4.97 10.78 3.25
C LEU A 55 -5.02 10.30 4.71
#